data_AF-A0A358IX35-F1
#
_entry.id   AF-A0A358IX35-F1
#
_cell.length_a   1.000
_cell.length_b   1.000
_cell.length_c   1.000
_cell.angle_alpha   90.00
_cell.angle_beta   90.00
_cell.angle_gamma   90.00
#
_symmetry.space_group_name_H-M   'P 1'
#
loop_
_entity.id
_entity.type
_entity.pdbx_description
1 polymer ?
#
loop_
_entity_poly.entity_id
_entity_poly.type
_entity_poly.pdbx_seq_one_letter_code
_entity_poly.pdbx_strand_id
1 'polypeptide(L)'
;MIDMTRMNRRGMLAAGSGLALAAASGSAWAETSTADAQLDALLDGQLQAGLDRAPEVVTGLGLDVGARAAQRFKLADRSQSAATAARDKAAADLAAVRAVDPTPLSAEARLSREIALFQLECSAGYRAFPFHKSESWRESPYIVSQIGGVYSTTPDFLDAQHPVKTAEDVDAALSRMAA
;
A
#
# COMPACT_ATOMS: atom_id res chain seq x y z
N MET A 1 39.33 -2.07 -51.79
CA MET A 1 39.55 -3.24 -50.92
C MET A 1 40.12 -2.70 -49.62
N ILE A 2 39.28 -2.52 -48.60
CA ILE A 2 39.61 -1.82 -47.35
C ILE A 2 40.39 -2.77 -46.44
N ASP A 3 41.60 -2.39 -46.05
CA ASP A 3 42.44 -3.11 -45.10
C ASP A 3 41.96 -2.84 -43.67
N MET A 4 41.76 -3.91 -42.90
CA MET A 4 41.05 -3.92 -41.62
C MET A 4 42.08 -3.85 -40.49
N THR A 5 42.12 -2.70 -39.82
CA THR A 5 43.06 -2.37 -38.74
C THR A 5 43.06 -3.45 -37.65
N ARG A 6 44.19 -4.15 -37.47
CA ARG A 6 44.38 -5.14 -36.41
C ARG A 6 44.34 -4.47 -35.03
N MET A 7 43.33 -4.83 -34.24
CA MET A 7 43.21 -4.46 -32.83
C MET A 7 44.37 -5.08 -32.02
N ASN A 8 45.18 -4.24 -31.36
CA ASN A 8 46.41 -4.65 -30.69
C ASN A 8 46.16 -4.99 -29.21
N ARG A 9 46.64 -6.16 -28.77
CA ARG A 9 46.44 -6.73 -27.41
C ARG A 9 46.95 -5.82 -26.29
N ARG A 10 47.86 -4.90 -26.60
CA ARG A 10 48.38 -3.88 -25.69
C ARG A 10 47.34 -2.84 -25.24
N GLY A 11 46.23 -2.67 -25.98
CA GLY A 11 45.14 -1.79 -25.56
C GLY A 11 44.27 -2.38 -24.44
N MET A 12 44.16 -3.71 -24.35
CA MET A 12 43.32 -4.36 -23.32
C MET A 12 43.93 -4.34 -21.91
N LEU A 13 45.25 -4.20 -21.78
CA LEU A 13 45.90 -4.14 -20.46
C LEU A 13 45.87 -2.74 -19.82
N ALA A 14 45.52 -1.70 -20.60
CA ALA A 14 45.27 -0.35 -20.06
C ALA A 14 43.88 -0.22 -19.40
N ALA A 15 43.01 -1.21 -19.53
CA ALA A 15 41.72 -1.30 -18.83
C ALA A 15 41.81 -2.01 -17.47
N GLY A 16 43.02 -2.19 -16.92
CA GLY A 16 43.27 -2.94 -15.68
C GLY A 16 43.19 -2.12 -14.38
N SER A 17 43.04 -0.80 -14.43
CA SER A 17 43.07 0.06 -13.24
C SER A 17 41.70 0.52 -12.71
N GLY A 18 40.60 0.05 -13.30
CA GLY A 18 39.23 0.41 -12.86
C GLY A 18 38.56 -0.55 -11.88
N LEU A 19 39.13 -1.73 -11.62
CA LEU A 19 38.45 -2.79 -10.85
C LEU A 19 38.50 -2.59 -9.31
N ALA A 20 39.32 -1.68 -8.81
CA ALA A 20 39.36 -1.38 -7.37
C ALA A 20 38.17 -0.54 -6.89
N LEU A 21 37.51 0.22 -7.78
CA LEU A 21 36.32 1.02 -7.46
C LEU A 21 35.01 0.21 -7.56
N ALA A 22 35.02 -0.92 -8.27
CA ALA A 22 33.86 -1.80 -8.44
C ALA A 22 33.56 -2.64 -7.18
N ALA A 23 34.57 -2.99 -6.40
CA ALA A 23 34.38 -3.79 -5.18
C ALA A 23 33.74 -3.00 -4.03
N ALA A 24 33.99 -1.69 -3.94
CA ALA A 24 33.36 -0.81 -2.95
C ALA A 24 31.97 -0.31 -3.37
N SER A 25 31.68 -0.28 -4.68
CA SER A 25 30.36 0.09 -5.20
C SER A 25 29.39 -1.09 -5.20
N GLY A 26 29.87 -2.34 -5.36
CA GLY A 26 29.01 -3.53 -5.28
C GLY A 26 28.34 -3.73 -3.91
N SER A 27 29.03 -3.42 -2.80
CA SER A 27 28.44 -3.53 -1.45
C SER A 27 27.38 -2.46 -1.20
N ALA A 28 27.64 -1.21 -1.61
CA ALA A 28 26.68 -0.12 -1.45
C ALA A 28 25.42 -0.35 -2.30
N TRP A 29 25.56 -0.88 -3.52
CA TRP A 29 24.41 -1.18 -4.39
C TRP A 29 23.59 -2.37 -3.90
N ALA A 30 24.25 -3.41 -3.36
CA ALA A 30 23.57 -4.55 -2.77
C ALA A 30 22.84 -4.19 -1.47
N GLU A 31 23.44 -3.32 -0.65
CA GLU A 31 22.84 -2.80 0.58
C GLU A 31 21.63 -1.91 0.27
N THR A 32 21.72 -1.02 -0.73
CA THR A 32 20.57 -0.25 -1.22
C THR A 32 19.45 -1.12 -1.74
N SER A 33 19.75 -2.12 -2.59
CA SER A 33 18.72 -3.04 -3.09
C SER A 33 18.05 -3.84 -1.98
N THR A 34 18.76 -4.15 -0.90
CA THR A 34 18.21 -4.88 0.25
C THR A 34 17.34 -3.96 1.12
N ALA A 35 17.79 -2.73 1.39
CA ALA A 35 17.03 -1.76 2.16
C ALA A 35 15.74 -1.34 1.45
N ASP A 36 15.79 -1.14 0.13
CA ASP A 36 14.61 -0.85 -0.69
C ASP A 36 13.60 -2.00 -0.63
N ALA A 37 14.05 -3.24 -0.81
CA ALA A 37 13.18 -4.42 -0.73
C ALA A 37 12.54 -4.59 0.67
N GLN A 38 13.24 -4.22 1.74
CA GLN A 38 12.69 -4.24 3.10
C GLN A 38 11.62 -3.17 3.30
N LEU A 39 11.83 -1.96 2.77
CA LEU A 39 10.81 -0.91 2.78
C LEU A 39 9.58 -1.34 1.96
N ASP A 40 9.78 -1.87 0.76
CA ASP A 40 8.69 -2.33 -0.09
C ASP A 40 7.88 -3.44 0.60
N ALA A 41 8.54 -4.41 1.22
CA ALA A 41 7.87 -5.47 1.97
C ALA A 41 7.08 -4.92 3.18
N LEU A 42 7.60 -3.90 3.86
CA LEU A 42 6.89 -3.22 4.94
C LEU A 42 5.62 -2.53 4.43
N LEU A 43 5.74 -1.73 3.38
CA LEU A 43 4.64 -0.96 2.81
C LEU A 43 3.57 -1.88 2.18
N ASP A 44 3.98 -2.93 1.47
CA ASP A 44 3.05 -3.93 0.95
C ASP A 44 2.33 -4.66 2.09
N GLY A 45 3.04 -5.08 3.14
CA GLY A 45 2.41 -5.69 4.31
C GLY A 45 1.35 -4.80 4.96
N GLN A 46 1.61 -3.49 5.05
CA GLN A 46 0.64 -2.52 5.55
C GLN A 46 -0.56 -2.37 4.61
N LEU A 47 -0.34 -2.34 3.29
CA LEU A 47 -1.39 -2.31 2.27
C LEU A 47 -2.27 -3.56 2.36
N GLN A 48 -1.69 -4.75 2.40
CA GLN A 48 -2.45 -6.00 2.49
C GLN A 48 -3.32 -6.03 3.76
N ALA A 49 -2.78 -5.61 4.91
CA ALA A 49 -3.53 -5.51 6.16
C ALA A 49 -4.63 -4.42 6.13
N GLY A 50 -4.49 -3.41 5.27
CA GLY A 50 -5.54 -2.43 4.96
C GLY A 50 -6.67 -3.06 4.15
N LEU A 51 -6.33 -3.77 3.08
CA LEU A 51 -7.28 -4.47 2.20
C LEU A 51 -8.06 -5.56 2.94
N ASP A 52 -7.45 -6.26 3.89
CA ASP A 52 -8.11 -7.28 4.71
C ASP A 52 -9.31 -6.73 5.49
N ARG A 53 -9.28 -5.44 5.85
CA ARG A 53 -10.33 -4.76 6.63
C ARG A 53 -11.26 -3.90 5.77
N ALA A 54 -11.06 -3.88 4.45
CA ALA A 54 -11.79 -3.01 3.52
C ALA A 54 -12.46 -3.81 2.38
N PRO A 55 -13.40 -4.72 2.68
CA PRO A 55 -13.99 -5.59 1.67
C PRO A 55 -14.70 -4.82 0.54
N GLU A 56 -15.30 -3.66 0.83
CA GLU A 56 -15.90 -2.80 -0.20
C GLU A 56 -14.84 -2.23 -1.17
N VAL A 57 -13.67 -1.83 -0.66
CA VAL A 57 -12.53 -1.37 -1.48
C VAL A 57 -11.98 -2.51 -2.33
N VAL A 58 -11.85 -3.70 -1.73
CA VAL A 58 -11.38 -4.90 -2.44
C VAL A 58 -12.33 -5.24 -3.60
N THR A 59 -13.65 -5.20 -3.41
CA THR A 59 -14.62 -5.36 -4.51
C THR A 59 -14.49 -4.24 -5.53
N GLY A 60 -14.41 -2.97 -5.11
CA GLY A 60 -14.29 -1.83 -6.03
C GLY A 60 -13.04 -1.87 -6.92
N LEU A 61 -11.96 -2.47 -6.43
CA LEU A 61 -10.72 -2.69 -7.18
C LEU A 61 -10.72 -4.01 -7.99
N GLY A 62 -11.79 -4.82 -7.91
CA GLY A 62 -11.86 -6.14 -8.54
C GLY A 62 -10.89 -7.17 -7.93
N LEU A 63 -10.46 -6.95 -6.70
CA LEU A 63 -9.51 -7.80 -5.96
C LEU A 63 -10.21 -8.90 -5.16
N ASP A 64 -11.55 -8.95 -5.14
CA ASP A 64 -12.36 -9.92 -4.39
C ASP A 64 -12.46 -11.28 -5.11
N VAL A 65 -11.31 -11.80 -5.53
CA VAL A 65 -11.14 -13.09 -6.21
C VAL A 65 -10.00 -13.88 -5.56
N GLY A 66 -9.87 -15.16 -5.90
CA GLY A 66 -8.80 -16.01 -5.38
C GLY A 66 -8.76 -16.02 -3.85
N ALA A 67 -7.61 -15.65 -3.26
CA ALA A 67 -7.42 -15.60 -1.81
C ALA A 67 -8.36 -14.61 -1.09
N ARG A 68 -8.89 -13.61 -1.80
CA ARG A 68 -9.78 -12.57 -1.26
C ARG A 68 -11.26 -12.77 -1.64
N ALA A 69 -11.62 -13.88 -2.30
CA ALA A 69 -12.99 -14.14 -2.77
C ALA A 69 -14.05 -14.01 -1.66
N ALA A 70 -13.73 -14.48 -0.45
CA ALA A 70 -14.63 -14.39 0.70
C ALA A 70 -14.97 -12.94 1.12
N GLN A 71 -14.21 -11.94 0.69
CA GLN A 71 -14.50 -10.53 0.97
C GLN A 71 -15.71 -10.00 0.17
N ARG A 72 -16.11 -10.68 -0.92
CA ARG A 72 -17.31 -10.33 -1.71
C ARG A 72 -18.61 -10.43 -0.90
N PHE A 73 -18.62 -11.26 0.16
CA PHE A 73 -19.78 -11.50 1.01
C PHE A 73 -19.82 -10.62 2.27
N LYS A 74 -18.85 -9.71 2.44
CA LYS A 74 -18.65 -8.97 3.69
C LYS A 74 -18.79 -7.46 3.50
N LEU A 75 -19.20 -6.79 4.57
CA LEU A 75 -19.03 -5.34 4.75
C LEU A 75 -17.94 -5.09 5.80
N ALA A 76 -17.30 -3.92 5.75
CA ALA A 76 -16.32 -3.53 6.76
C ALA A 76 -16.99 -3.43 8.14
N ASP A 77 -16.29 -3.87 9.19
CA ASP A 77 -16.72 -3.67 10.57
C ASP A 77 -16.67 -2.16 10.92
N ARG A 78 -17.84 -1.58 11.19
CA ARG A 78 -18.00 -0.16 11.57
C ARG A 78 -18.17 0.06 13.07
N SER A 79 -17.91 -0.97 13.89
CA SER A 79 -18.01 -0.87 15.35
C SER A 79 -16.99 0.09 15.96
N GLN A 80 -17.27 0.56 17.18
CA GLN A 80 -16.32 1.36 17.94
C GLN A 80 -15.01 0.60 18.22
N SER A 81 -15.07 -0.72 18.41
CA SER A 81 -13.90 -1.58 18.54
C SER A 81 -13.03 -1.56 17.29
N ALA A 82 -13.62 -1.66 16.09
CA ALA A 82 -12.88 -1.55 14.83
C ALA A 82 -12.25 -0.17 14.66
N ALA A 83 -12.96 0.90 15.05
CA ALA A 83 -12.42 2.25 15.03
C ALA A 83 -11.18 2.41 15.93
N THR A 84 -11.23 1.88 17.16
CA THR A 84 -10.09 1.87 18.08
C THR A 84 -8.93 1.05 17.53
N ALA A 85 -9.18 -0.17 17.05
CA ALA A 85 -8.15 -1.01 16.45
C ALA A 85 -7.47 -0.33 15.24
N ALA A 86 -8.24 0.41 14.45
CA ALA A 86 -7.71 1.16 13.31
C ALA A 86 -6.88 2.39 13.74
N ARG A 87 -7.18 3.03 14.89
CA ARG A 87 -6.31 4.04 15.50
C ARG A 87 -4.97 3.43 15.89
N ASP A 88 -5.00 2.33 16.63
CA ASP A 88 -3.79 1.68 17.14
C ASP A 88 -2.91 1.19 15.98
N LYS A 89 -3.54 0.62 14.94
CA LYS A 89 -2.85 0.21 13.71
C LYS A 89 -2.19 1.38 12.99
N ALA A 90 -2.86 2.52 12.86
CA ALA A 90 -2.27 3.70 12.21
C ALA A 90 -1.04 4.23 12.96
N ALA A 91 -1.09 4.22 14.30
CA ALA A 91 0.07 4.59 15.13
C ALA A 91 1.23 3.60 14.97
N ALA A 92 0.94 2.30 14.96
CA ALA A 92 1.94 1.25 14.75
C ALA A 92 2.59 1.33 13.36
N ASP A 93 1.78 1.55 12.31
CA ASP A 93 2.27 1.68 10.94
C ASP A 93 3.17 2.88 10.76
N LEU A 94 2.78 4.03 11.32
CA LEU A 94 3.60 5.24 11.34
C LEU A 94 4.94 4.99 12.05
N ALA A 95 4.91 4.34 13.22
CA ALA A 95 6.13 4.03 13.97
C ALA A 95 7.07 3.11 13.18
N ALA A 96 6.52 2.12 12.48
CA ALA A 96 7.30 1.19 11.66
C ALA A 96 8.01 1.90 10.50
N VAL A 97 7.31 2.77 9.76
CA VAL A 97 7.94 3.52 8.65
C VAL A 97 8.95 4.54 9.16
N ARG A 98 8.68 5.20 10.29
CA ARG A 98 9.65 6.12 10.93
C ARG A 98 10.96 5.43 11.33
N ALA A 99 10.89 4.17 11.74
CA ALA A 99 12.05 3.39 12.14
C ALA A 99 12.98 2.99 10.99
N VAL A 100 12.52 3.09 9.73
CA VAL A 100 13.36 2.81 8.56
C VAL A 100 14.41 3.92 8.41
N ASP A 101 15.69 3.56 8.42
CA ASP A 101 16.80 4.48 8.12
C ASP A 101 16.78 4.86 6.63
N PRO A 102 16.65 6.16 6.29
CA PRO A 102 16.65 6.60 4.90
C PRO A 102 18.04 6.59 4.23
N THR A 103 19.12 6.46 5.00
CA THR A 103 20.51 6.53 4.50
C THR A 103 20.82 5.48 3.43
N PRO A 104 20.57 4.17 3.64
CA PRO A 104 20.87 3.15 2.64
C PRO A 104 19.89 3.12 1.46
N LEU A 105 18.72 3.76 1.57
CA LEU A 105 17.68 3.73 0.54
C LEU A 105 18.10 4.43 -0.76
N SER A 106 17.55 3.97 -1.89
CA SER A 106 17.62 4.68 -3.17
C SER A 106 16.83 6.00 -3.13
N ALA A 107 16.99 6.84 -4.15
CA ALA A 107 16.25 8.10 -4.22
C ALA A 107 14.73 7.86 -4.31
N GLU A 108 14.33 6.84 -5.07
CA GLU A 108 12.96 6.42 -5.26
C GLU A 108 12.36 5.85 -3.97
N ALA A 109 13.09 4.96 -3.28
CA ALA A 109 12.63 4.38 -2.02
C ALA A 109 12.53 5.43 -0.91
N ARG A 110 13.46 6.41 -0.86
CA ARG A 110 13.32 7.57 0.04
C ARG A 110 12.06 8.35 -0.25
N LEU A 111 11.76 8.63 -1.52
CA LEU A 111 10.52 9.34 -1.88
C LEU A 111 9.27 8.56 -1.46
N SER A 112 9.23 7.25 -1.72
CA SER A 112 8.13 6.38 -1.29
C SER A 112 7.96 6.39 0.23
N ARG A 113 9.07 6.33 1.00
CA ARG A 113 9.06 6.45 2.46
C ARG A 113 8.47 7.78 2.91
N GLU A 114 8.90 8.90 2.34
CA GLU A 114 8.39 10.23 2.73
C GLU A 114 6.90 10.41 2.41
N ILE A 115 6.44 9.89 1.27
CA ILE A 115 5.01 9.89 0.93
C ILE A 115 4.21 9.05 1.93
N ALA A 116 4.70 7.85 2.26
CA ALA A 116 4.06 6.98 3.23
C ALA A 116 4.02 7.62 4.63
N LEU A 117 5.12 8.24 5.07
CA LEU A 117 5.17 8.99 6.32
C LEU A 117 4.13 10.09 6.34
N PHE A 118 4.07 10.93 5.31
CA PHE A 118 3.08 12.00 5.23
C PHE A 118 1.64 11.48 5.37
N GLN A 119 1.30 10.44 4.62
CA GLN A 119 -0.05 9.84 4.67
C GLN A 119 -0.37 9.24 6.05
N LEU A 120 0.59 8.53 6.65
CA LEU A 120 0.43 7.91 7.97
C LEU A 120 0.38 8.95 9.09
N GLU A 121 1.12 10.04 8.98
CA GLU A 121 1.06 11.17 9.92
C GLU A 121 -0.31 11.85 9.89
N CYS A 122 -0.84 12.12 8.69
CA CYS A 122 -2.22 12.61 8.57
C CYS A 122 -3.21 11.62 9.18
N SER A 123 -3.14 10.33 8.82
CA SER A 123 -4.04 9.30 9.33
C SER A 123 -3.99 9.18 10.86
N ALA A 124 -2.79 9.13 11.45
CA ALA A 124 -2.61 9.06 12.90
C ALA A 124 -3.09 10.34 13.59
N GLY A 125 -2.78 11.52 13.02
CA GLY A 125 -3.21 12.81 13.55
C GLY A 125 -4.72 12.95 13.59
N TYR A 126 -5.40 12.54 12.53
CA TYR A 126 -6.87 12.51 12.48
C TYR A 126 -7.47 11.55 13.51
N ARG A 127 -6.90 10.36 13.64
CA ARG A 127 -7.39 9.31 14.55
C ARG A 127 -7.12 9.62 16.03
N ALA A 128 -6.29 10.61 16.34
CA ALA A 128 -6.10 11.11 17.70
C ALA A 128 -7.36 11.79 18.26
N PHE A 129 -8.24 12.28 17.39
CA PHE A 129 -9.51 12.86 17.79
C PHE A 129 -10.61 11.80 17.87
N PRO A 130 -11.61 11.96 18.75
CA PRO A 130 -12.76 11.06 18.84
C PRO A 130 -13.79 11.39 17.74
N PHE A 131 -13.35 11.41 16.47
CA PHE A 131 -14.27 11.50 15.35
C PHE A 131 -15.06 10.20 15.22
N HIS A 132 -16.33 10.34 14.88
CA HIS A 132 -17.21 9.18 14.74
C HIS A 132 -17.12 8.59 13.31
N LYS A 133 -16.57 9.31 12.32
CA LYS A 133 -16.45 8.87 10.92
C LYS A 133 -15.11 9.25 10.30
N SER A 134 -14.43 8.26 9.70
CA SER A 134 -13.24 8.44 8.86
C SER A 134 -13.58 8.12 7.41
N GLU A 135 -13.47 9.12 6.53
CA GLU A 135 -13.50 8.97 5.07
C GLU A 135 -12.18 9.50 4.51
N SER A 136 -11.60 8.82 3.51
CA SER A 136 -10.21 9.05 3.03
C SER A 136 -9.78 10.51 2.89
N TRP A 137 -10.67 11.42 2.49
CA TRP A 137 -10.37 12.84 2.30
C TRP A 137 -11.05 13.77 3.32
N ARG A 138 -11.88 13.24 4.21
CA ARG A 138 -12.62 14.03 5.19
C ARG A 138 -12.94 13.23 6.45
N GLU A 139 -12.37 13.67 7.56
CA GLU A 139 -12.78 13.23 8.88
C GLU A 139 -14.00 14.03 9.35
N SER A 140 -14.94 13.35 10.03
CA SER A 140 -16.18 13.98 10.47
C SER A 140 -16.55 13.53 11.89
N PRO A 141 -16.97 14.45 12.76
CA PRO A 141 -17.54 14.09 14.06
C PRO A 141 -18.92 13.43 13.94
N TYR A 142 -19.50 13.35 12.73
CA TYR A 142 -20.82 12.75 12.51
C TYR A 142 -20.72 11.51 11.60
N ILE A 143 -21.21 10.35 12.08
CA ILE A 143 -21.36 9.09 11.30
C ILE A 143 -22.40 9.24 10.20
N VAL A 144 -23.45 9.99 10.48
CA VAL A 144 -24.52 10.32 9.54
C VAL A 144 -24.53 11.83 9.37
N SER A 145 -24.46 12.28 8.13
CA SER A 145 -24.59 13.67 7.74
C SER A 145 -25.45 13.78 6.48
N GLN A 146 -25.82 15.00 6.11
CA GLN A 146 -26.60 15.28 4.91
C GLN A 146 -25.89 14.88 3.60
N ILE A 147 -24.55 14.81 3.60
CA ILE A 147 -23.76 14.46 2.41
C ILE A 147 -23.20 13.04 2.45
N GLY A 148 -23.38 12.30 3.55
CA GLY A 148 -22.80 10.96 3.61
C GLY A 148 -22.97 10.24 4.93
N GLY A 149 -22.55 8.99 4.91
CA GLY A 149 -22.73 8.04 6.00
C GLY A 149 -23.09 6.69 5.44
N VAL A 150 -23.07 5.66 6.29
CA VAL A 150 -23.34 4.27 5.86
C VAL A 150 -24.70 4.14 5.15
N TYR A 151 -25.69 4.94 5.57
CA TYR A 151 -27.03 4.96 4.98
C TYR A 151 -27.05 5.30 3.48
N SER A 152 -26.05 6.04 2.99
CA SER A 152 -25.91 6.38 1.57
C SER A 152 -24.77 5.58 0.91
N THR A 153 -23.61 5.45 1.55
CA THR A 153 -22.44 4.84 0.92
C THR A 153 -22.60 3.35 0.65
N THR A 154 -23.31 2.62 1.53
CA THR A 154 -23.53 1.18 1.35
C THR A 154 -24.50 0.88 0.21
N PRO A 155 -25.69 1.49 0.12
CA PRO A 155 -26.55 1.28 -1.05
C PRO A 155 -25.89 1.76 -2.35
N ASP A 156 -25.18 2.89 -2.35
CA ASP A 156 -24.44 3.37 -3.53
C ASP A 156 -23.39 2.34 -3.99
N PHE A 157 -22.67 1.72 -3.05
CA PHE A 157 -21.71 0.67 -3.34
C PHE A 157 -22.37 -0.59 -3.92
N LEU A 158 -23.49 -1.04 -3.32
CA LEU A 158 -24.22 -2.21 -3.78
C LEU A 158 -24.80 -2.00 -5.19
N ASP A 159 -25.25 -0.78 -5.52
CA ASP A 159 -25.79 -0.44 -6.83
C ASP A 159 -24.69 -0.28 -7.90
N ALA A 160 -23.64 0.47 -7.58
CA ALA A 160 -22.67 0.90 -8.59
C ALA A 160 -21.45 -0.04 -8.74
N GLN A 161 -21.07 -0.79 -7.70
CA GLN A 161 -19.80 -1.51 -7.67
C GLN A 161 -19.94 -3.02 -7.43
N HIS A 162 -20.94 -3.47 -6.68
CA HIS A 162 -21.12 -4.89 -6.43
C HIS A 162 -21.53 -5.60 -7.74
N PRO A 163 -20.82 -6.65 -8.17
CA PRO A 163 -21.23 -7.41 -9.35
C PRO A 163 -22.55 -8.14 -9.08
N VAL A 164 -23.37 -8.31 -10.13
CA VAL A 164 -24.59 -9.16 -10.11
C VAL A 164 -24.68 -9.91 -11.43
N LYS A 165 -23.62 -10.66 -11.76
CA LYS A 165 -23.49 -11.37 -13.05
C LYS A 165 -23.80 -12.86 -12.92
N THR A 166 -23.67 -13.40 -11.72
CA THR A 166 -23.84 -14.83 -11.42
C THR A 166 -24.77 -15.01 -10.22
N ALA A 167 -25.24 -16.25 -10.01
CA ALA A 167 -26.02 -16.57 -8.81
C ALA A 167 -25.22 -16.34 -7.52
N GLU A 168 -23.93 -16.66 -7.52
CA GLU A 168 -23.04 -16.43 -6.37
C GLU A 168 -22.90 -14.94 -6.04
N ASP A 169 -22.83 -14.08 -7.07
CA ASP A 169 -22.83 -12.64 -6.86
C ASP A 169 -24.12 -12.16 -6.18
N VAL A 170 -25.28 -12.69 -6.58
CA VAL A 170 -26.56 -12.37 -5.91
C VAL A 170 -26.57 -12.84 -4.46
N ASP A 171 -26.07 -14.04 -4.17
CA ASP A 171 -25.94 -14.55 -2.80
C ASP A 171 -25.02 -13.66 -1.94
N ALA A 172 -23.95 -13.13 -2.56
CA ALA A 172 -23.05 -12.19 -1.91
C ALA A 172 -23.72 -10.83 -1.63
N ALA A 173 -24.52 -10.32 -2.56
CA ALA A 173 -25.33 -9.12 -2.37
C ALA A 173 -26.28 -9.28 -1.19
N LEU A 174 -27.03 -10.40 -1.16
CA LEU A 174 -27.96 -10.72 -0.08
C LEU A 174 -27.25 -10.86 1.26
N SER A 175 -26.07 -11.48 1.28
CA SER A 175 -25.26 -11.61 2.49
C SER A 175 -24.85 -10.25 3.05
N ARG A 176 -24.47 -9.29 2.18
CA ARG A 176 -24.15 -7.92 2.59
C ARG A 176 -25.37 -7.15 3.08
N MET A 177 -26.54 -7.37 2.50
CA MET A 177 -27.79 -6.72 2.91
C MET A 177 -28.32 -7.25 4.26
N ALA A 178 -28.00 -8.50 4.61
CA ALA A 178 -28.43 -9.13 5.86
C ALA A 178 -27.51 -8.85 7.07
N ALA A 179 -26.35 -8.22 6.83
CA ALA A 179 -25.31 -7.99 7.83
C ALA A 179 -25.58 -6.83 8.79
#